data_AF-A0A852U1L9-F1
#
_entry.id   AF-A0A852U1L9-F1
#
_cell.length_a   1.000
_cell.length_b   1.000
_cell.length_c   1.000
_cell.angle_alpha   90.00
_cell.angle_beta   90.00
_cell.angle_gamma   90.00
#
_symmetry.space_group_name_H-M   'P 1'
#
loop_
_entity.id
_entity.type
_entity.pdbx_description
1 polymer ?
#
loop_
_entity_poly.entity_id
_entity_poly.type
_entity_poly.pdbx_seq_one_letter_code
_entity_poly.pdbx_strand_id
1 'polypeptide(L)'
;MRIERFVAHHSPSKARIFALTNEGEHDLEAVTTLSADHTALAGELVDALNFHLFERDEDELTSVLDQLPDPVQTAVRRFLHEAGPPAPGDYTDMGPISTVRQIYFSDSPEDVIEFLDAAYMIGFGVRVANEIRSDGETGWEFQMRSEESFVPATAEPRSWPLPEGLPLIRTWTSKEPTGGHPAGAAFAVARKASLEGRYVRIHTLSHGDSSDAEGTATSEFVVDVFDAPLPNEEAE
;
A
#
# COMPACT_ATOMS: atom_id res chain seq x y z
N MET A 1 -12.22 7.53 -2.77
CA MET A 1 -12.64 6.29 -3.44
C MET A 1 -11.60 5.20 -3.24
N ARG A 2 -11.95 4.14 -2.50
CA ARG A 2 -11.11 2.93 -2.40
C ARG A 2 -11.59 1.86 -3.37
N ILE A 3 -10.79 1.57 -4.39
CA ILE A 3 -11.10 0.59 -5.45
C ILE A 3 -10.64 -0.80 -4.98
N GLU A 4 -11.51 -1.78 -4.84
CA GLU A 4 -11.10 -3.17 -4.56
C GLU A 4 -10.38 -3.79 -5.77
N ARG A 5 -10.97 -3.65 -6.96
CA ARG A 5 -10.44 -4.17 -8.23
C ARG A 5 -11.22 -3.61 -9.41
N PHE A 6 -10.65 -3.71 -10.60
CA PHE A 6 -11.34 -3.51 -11.86
C PHE A 6 -11.87 -4.84 -12.42
N VAL A 7 -13.04 -4.79 -13.06
CA VAL A 7 -13.69 -5.95 -13.68
C VAL A 7 -14.30 -5.58 -15.03
N ALA A 8 -14.34 -6.54 -15.95
CA ALA A 8 -15.00 -6.39 -17.24
C ALA A 8 -16.30 -7.21 -17.32
N HIS A 9 -17.38 -6.57 -17.77
CA HIS A 9 -18.59 -7.25 -18.21
C HIS A 9 -18.63 -7.33 -19.74
N HIS A 10 -18.55 -8.55 -20.28
CA HIS A 10 -18.58 -8.80 -21.71
C HIS A 10 -19.99 -8.99 -22.27
N SER A 11 -20.21 -8.45 -23.46
CA SER A 11 -21.33 -8.79 -24.32
C SER A 11 -20.83 -8.93 -25.77
N PRO A 12 -21.61 -9.51 -26.69
CA PRO A 12 -21.14 -9.77 -28.05
C PRO A 12 -20.65 -8.54 -28.83
N SER A 13 -21.09 -7.34 -28.48
CA SER A 13 -20.77 -6.10 -29.20
C SER A 13 -20.02 -5.05 -28.38
N LYS A 14 -19.79 -5.29 -27.10
CA LYS A 14 -19.12 -4.35 -26.19
C LYS A 14 -18.61 -5.03 -24.94
N ALA A 15 -17.55 -4.47 -24.37
CA ALA A 15 -17.09 -4.78 -23.02
C ALA A 15 -17.20 -3.52 -22.17
N ARG A 16 -17.76 -3.63 -20.97
CA ARG A 16 -17.85 -2.52 -20.01
C ARG A 16 -16.87 -2.77 -18.88
N ILE A 17 -16.05 -1.78 -18.57
CA ILE A 17 -15.08 -1.84 -17.47
C ILE A 17 -15.66 -1.10 -16.28
N PHE A 18 -15.62 -1.75 -15.12
CA PHE A 18 -16.08 -1.20 -13.86
C PHE A 18 -14.98 -1.23 -12.81
N ALA A 19 -15.00 -0.28 -11.89
CA ALA A 19 -14.28 -0.34 -10.64
C ALA A 19 -15.25 -0.85 -9.56
N LEU A 20 -14.85 -1.89 -8.85
CA LEU A 20 -15.52 -2.32 -7.63
C LEU A 20 -14.97 -1.48 -6.47
N THR A 21 -15.82 -0.83 -5.69
CA THR A 21 -15.41 0.07 -4.61
C THR A 21 -15.88 -0.43 -3.26
N ASN A 22 -15.19 -0.02 -2.18
CA ASN A 22 -15.50 -0.44 -0.80
C ASN A 22 -16.18 0.66 0.04
N GLU A 23 -16.76 1.69 -0.58
CA GLU A 23 -17.44 2.77 0.13
C GLU A 23 -18.93 2.43 0.36
N GLY A 24 -19.30 2.05 1.58
CA GLY A 24 -20.69 2.05 2.07
C GLY A 24 -21.56 0.84 1.69
N GLU A 25 -21.38 0.27 0.51
CA GLU A 25 -21.91 -1.00 -0.01
C GLU A 25 -21.06 -1.26 -1.27
N HIS A 26 -20.65 -2.49 -1.57
CA HIS A 26 -19.71 -2.76 -2.67
C HIS A 26 -20.26 -2.25 -4.03
N ASP A 27 -19.90 -1.02 -4.40
CA ASP A 27 -20.50 -0.30 -5.52
C ASP A 27 -19.67 -0.51 -6.79
N LEU A 28 -20.36 -0.67 -7.92
CA LEU A 28 -19.77 -0.77 -9.24
C LEU A 28 -19.81 0.57 -9.95
N GLU A 29 -18.66 1.23 -10.07
CA GLU A 29 -18.53 2.47 -10.82
C GLU A 29 -18.07 2.21 -12.25
N ALA A 30 -18.74 2.81 -13.23
CA ALA A 30 -18.40 2.61 -14.63
C ALA A 30 -17.17 3.45 -15.02
N VAL A 31 -16.11 2.78 -15.47
CA VAL A 31 -14.86 3.42 -15.90
C VAL A 31 -14.93 3.77 -17.38
N THR A 32 -15.21 2.77 -18.22
CA THR A 32 -15.26 2.96 -19.68
C THR A 32 -16.01 1.83 -20.38
N THR A 33 -16.24 1.97 -21.68
CA THR A 33 -16.84 0.94 -22.54
C THR A 33 -16.05 0.79 -23.82
N LEU A 34 -15.64 -0.43 -24.12
CA LEU A 34 -15.00 -0.83 -25.38
C LEU A 34 -16.08 -1.24 -26.38
N SER A 35 -15.97 -0.74 -27.62
CA SER A 35 -16.80 -1.16 -28.75
C SER A 35 -16.35 -2.51 -29.30
N ALA A 36 -17.17 -3.12 -30.17
CA ALA A 36 -16.94 -4.44 -30.77
C ALA A 36 -15.49 -4.66 -31.25
N ASP A 37 -14.93 -3.66 -31.94
CA ASP A 37 -13.59 -3.72 -32.54
C ASP A 37 -12.45 -3.84 -31.51
N HIS A 38 -12.72 -3.54 -30.24
CA HIS A 38 -11.72 -3.52 -29.15
C HIS A 38 -12.10 -4.43 -27.98
N THR A 39 -13.16 -5.24 -28.09
CA THR A 39 -13.61 -6.10 -26.98
C THR A 39 -12.59 -7.15 -26.57
N ALA A 40 -11.70 -7.55 -27.48
CA ALA A 40 -10.60 -8.47 -27.21
C ALA A 40 -9.59 -7.90 -26.19
N LEU A 41 -9.40 -6.57 -26.16
CA LEU A 41 -8.46 -5.88 -25.26
C LEU A 41 -9.02 -5.66 -23.85
N ALA A 42 -10.26 -6.06 -23.57
CA ALA A 42 -10.87 -5.82 -22.27
C ALA A 42 -10.16 -6.54 -21.12
N GLY A 43 -9.65 -7.75 -21.36
CA GLY A 43 -8.87 -8.50 -20.38
C GLY A 43 -7.56 -7.79 -20.06
N GLU A 44 -6.78 -7.48 -21.10
CA GLU A 44 -5.51 -6.75 -20.97
C GLU A 44 -5.68 -5.40 -20.26
N LEU A 45 -6.77 -4.66 -20.55
CA LEU A 45 -7.06 -3.41 -19.86
C LEU A 45 -7.39 -3.61 -18.38
N VAL A 46 -8.15 -4.65 -18.03
CA VAL A 46 -8.45 -4.98 -16.62
C VAL A 46 -7.19 -5.39 -15.88
N ASP A 47 -6.35 -6.22 -16.50
CA ASP A 47 -5.11 -6.69 -15.90
C ASP A 47 -4.15 -5.51 -15.66
N ALA A 48 -3.95 -4.64 -16.66
CA ALA A 48 -3.11 -3.45 -16.51
C ALA A 48 -3.66 -2.45 -15.49
N LEU A 49 -4.99 -2.28 -15.39
CA LEU A 49 -5.60 -1.43 -14.37
C LEU A 49 -5.42 -1.98 -12.95
N ASN A 50 -5.57 -3.30 -12.76
CA ASN A 50 -5.34 -3.93 -11.47
C ASN A 50 -3.86 -3.95 -11.10
N PHE A 51 -2.98 -4.18 -12.08
CA PHE A 51 -1.54 -4.08 -11.89
C PHE A 51 -1.12 -2.66 -11.51
N HIS A 52 -1.73 -1.64 -12.12
CA HIS A 52 -1.54 -0.24 -11.71
C HIS A 52 -1.95 0.03 -10.25
N LEU A 53 -3.02 -0.61 -9.75
CA LEU A 53 -3.37 -0.52 -8.32
C LEU A 53 -2.29 -1.14 -7.42
N PHE A 54 -1.67 -2.23 -7.87
CA PHE A 54 -0.66 -2.97 -7.12
C PHE A 54 0.73 -2.32 -7.17
N GLU A 55 1.31 -2.11 -8.36
CA GLU A 55 2.70 -1.65 -8.53
C GLU A 55 2.84 -0.15 -8.81
N ARG A 56 1.74 0.55 -9.08
CA ARG A 56 1.75 1.92 -9.64
C ARG A 56 2.52 2.04 -10.96
N ASP A 57 2.64 0.93 -11.70
CA ASP A 57 3.25 0.94 -13.01
C ASP A 57 2.33 1.70 -13.99
N GLU A 58 2.84 2.83 -14.52
CA GLU A 58 2.15 3.61 -15.55
C GLU A 58 2.51 3.15 -16.96
N ASP A 59 3.65 2.47 -17.16
CA ASP A 59 4.15 2.08 -18.46
C ASP A 59 3.31 0.93 -19.05
N GLU A 60 3.00 -0.08 -18.24
CA GLU A 60 2.14 -1.19 -18.67
C GLU A 60 0.72 -0.70 -19.00
N LEU A 61 0.16 0.14 -18.13
CA LEU A 61 -1.15 0.75 -18.37
C LEU A 61 -1.13 1.62 -19.64
N THR A 62 -0.10 2.43 -19.84
CA THR A 62 0.03 3.29 -21.03
C THR A 62 0.14 2.47 -22.30
N SER A 63 0.89 1.38 -22.29
CA SER A 63 1.04 0.45 -23.43
C SER A 63 -0.30 -0.15 -23.88
N VAL A 64 -1.18 -0.52 -22.94
CA VAL A 64 -2.52 -1.02 -23.27
C VAL A 64 -3.44 0.13 -23.72
N LEU A 65 -3.37 1.29 -23.07
CA LEU A 65 -4.19 2.45 -23.44
C LEU A 65 -3.88 2.98 -24.85
N ASP A 66 -2.61 2.97 -25.27
CA ASP A 66 -2.19 3.44 -26.60
C ASP A 66 -2.76 2.60 -27.76
N GLN A 67 -3.28 1.41 -27.48
CA GLN A 67 -3.96 0.54 -28.43
C GLN A 67 -5.48 0.82 -28.52
N LEU A 68 -6.02 1.66 -27.63
CA LEU A 68 -7.44 1.94 -27.50
C LEU A 68 -7.79 3.33 -28.07
N PRO A 69 -9.05 3.57 -28.48
CA PRO A 69 -9.47 4.89 -28.96
C PRO A 69 -9.31 6.00 -27.91
N ASP A 70 -8.96 7.22 -28.32
CA ASP A 70 -8.76 8.39 -27.43
C ASP A 70 -9.88 8.60 -26.39
N PRO A 71 -11.18 8.41 -26.70
CA PRO A 71 -12.22 8.54 -25.68
C PRO A 71 -12.10 7.54 -24.53
N VAL A 72 -11.64 6.32 -24.83
CA VAL A 72 -11.41 5.27 -23.82
C VAL A 72 -10.22 5.66 -22.95
N GLN A 73 -9.12 6.08 -23.57
CA GLN A 73 -7.93 6.55 -22.85
C GLN A 73 -8.26 7.71 -21.91
N THR A 74 -9.00 8.70 -22.42
CA THR A 74 -9.42 9.88 -21.66
C THR A 74 -10.31 9.49 -20.49
N ALA A 75 -11.26 8.58 -20.69
CA ALA A 75 -12.15 8.11 -19.63
C ALA A 75 -11.38 7.40 -18.51
N VAL A 76 -10.45 6.49 -18.86
CA VAL A 76 -9.61 5.77 -17.89
C VAL A 76 -8.74 6.74 -17.10
N ARG A 77 -8.00 7.63 -17.78
CA ARG A 77 -7.12 8.61 -17.11
C ARG A 77 -7.90 9.55 -16.21
N ARG A 78 -9.08 9.99 -16.66
CA ARG A 78 -9.97 10.84 -15.86
C ARG A 78 -10.47 10.10 -14.62
N PHE A 79 -10.90 8.85 -14.77
CA PHE A 79 -11.35 8.04 -13.64
C PHE A 79 -10.24 7.86 -12.60
N LEU A 80 -9.04 7.50 -13.02
CA LEU A 80 -7.90 7.35 -12.10
C LEU A 80 -7.51 8.68 -11.44
N HIS A 81 -7.59 9.79 -12.18
CA HIS A 81 -7.37 11.12 -11.60
C HIS A 81 -8.40 11.48 -10.53
N GLU A 82 -9.69 11.18 -10.77
CA GLU A 82 -10.78 11.43 -9.82
C GLU A 82 -10.73 10.46 -8.61
N ALA A 83 -10.31 9.21 -8.82
CA ALA A 83 -10.10 8.22 -7.77
C ALA A 83 -8.97 8.58 -6.81
N GLY A 84 -7.97 9.31 -7.31
CA GLY A 84 -6.71 9.54 -6.63
C GLY A 84 -5.73 8.38 -6.83
N PRO A 85 -4.45 8.59 -6.52
CA PRO A 85 -3.45 7.53 -6.63
C PRO A 85 -3.75 6.42 -5.62
N PRO A 86 -3.55 5.13 -5.98
CA PRO A 86 -3.61 4.06 -5.00
C PRO A 86 -2.54 4.29 -3.92
N ALA A 87 -2.93 4.12 -2.65
CA ALA A 87 -1.98 4.31 -1.56
C ALA A 87 -0.97 3.15 -1.54
N PRO A 88 0.34 3.45 -1.42
CA PRO A 88 1.36 2.42 -1.31
C PRO A 88 1.06 1.40 -0.23
N GLY A 89 1.11 0.12 -0.61
CA GLY A 89 0.85 -1.00 0.29
C GLY A 89 -0.62 -1.29 0.53
N ASP A 90 -1.59 -0.60 -0.08
CA ASP A 90 -3.02 -0.93 0.05
C ASP A 90 -3.46 -2.13 -0.78
N TYR A 91 -2.59 -2.68 -1.63
CA TYR A 91 -2.86 -3.80 -2.52
C TYR A 91 -1.70 -4.80 -2.52
N THR A 92 -2.04 -6.08 -2.63
CA THR A 92 -1.19 -7.18 -3.09
C THR A 92 -1.59 -7.57 -4.52
N ASP A 93 -0.81 -8.45 -5.13
CA ASP A 93 -1.18 -9.14 -6.37
C ASP A 93 -2.50 -9.94 -6.22
N MET A 94 -2.86 -10.30 -4.99
CA MET A 94 -4.09 -11.02 -4.65
C MET A 94 -5.29 -10.11 -4.32
N GLY A 95 -5.10 -8.79 -4.21
CA GLY A 95 -6.18 -7.82 -3.97
C GLY A 95 -5.90 -6.81 -2.86
N PRO A 96 -6.90 -6.10 -2.33
CA PRO A 96 -6.67 -5.05 -1.35
C PRO A 96 -6.27 -5.60 0.02
N ILE A 97 -5.34 -4.91 0.68
CA ILE A 97 -4.94 -5.14 2.06
C ILE A 97 -5.88 -4.40 3.01
N SER A 98 -6.73 -5.13 3.72
CA SER A 98 -7.68 -4.54 4.67
C SER A 98 -7.04 -4.28 6.03
N THR A 99 -7.45 -3.21 6.70
CA THR A 99 -7.13 -2.99 8.12
C THR A 99 -8.06 -3.87 8.96
N VAL A 100 -7.50 -4.90 9.58
CA VAL A 100 -8.22 -5.83 10.47
C VAL A 100 -8.49 -5.17 11.82
N ARG A 101 -7.56 -4.36 12.30
CA ARG A 101 -7.68 -3.66 13.58
C ARG A 101 -6.81 -2.41 13.59
N GLN A 102 -7.37 -1.33 14.11
CA GLN A 102 -6.66 -0.06 14.34
C GLN A 102 -6.67 0.23 15.84
N ILE A 103 -5.51 0.57 16.40
CA ILE A 103 -5.29 0.81 17.83
C ILE A 103 -4.38 2.02 17.98
N TYR A 104 -4.63 2.83 19.01
CA TYR A 104 -3.79 3.96 19.36
C TYR A 104 -3.07 3.67 20.66
N PHE A 105 -1.77 3.92 20.66
CA PHE A 105 -0.93 3.84 21.85
C PHE A 105 -0.41 5.23 22.21
N SER A 106 -0.39 5.54 23.51
CA SER A 106 0.46 6.62 24.05
C SER A 106 1.93 6.16 24.07
N ASP A 107 2.88 6.92 24.62
CA ASP A 107 4.30 6.50 24.76
C ASP A 107 4.46 5.32 25.76
N SER A 108 3.93 4.15 25.39
CA SER A 108 4.11 2.85 26.03
C SER A 108 4.90 1.94 25.09
N PRO A 109 6.25 1.97 25.15
CA PRO A 109 7.09 1.20 24.25
C PRO A 109 6.83 -0.30 24.30
N GLU A 110 6.50 -0.84 25.47
CA GLU A 110 6.32 -2.27 25.67
C GLU A 110 5.09 -2.79 24.92
N ASP A 111 3.97 -2.06 25.00
CA ASP A 111 2.72 -2.46 24.33
C ASP A 111 2.88 -2.44 22.80
N VAL A 112 3.50 -1.39 22.24
CA VAL A 112 3.69 -1.32 20.78
C VAL A 112 4.59 -2.47 20.30
N ILE A 113 5.66 -2.79 21.03
CA ILE A 113 6.56 -3.89 20.68
C ILE A 113 5.84 -5.23 20.76
N GLU A 114 5.02 -5.47 21.79
CA GLU A 114 4.24 -6.70 21.93
C GLU A 114 3.26 -6.87 20.77
N PHE A 115 2.57 -5.81 20.36
CA PHE A 115 1.64 -5.86 19.22
C PHE A 115 2.36 -6.06 17.88
N LEU A 116 3.51 -5.42 17.68
CA LEU A 116 4.34 -5.65 16.50
C LEU A 116 4.77 -7.12 16.40
N ASP A 117 5.25 -7.69 17.51
CA ASP A 117 5.69 -9.08 17.56
C ASP A 117 4.52 -10.05 17.36
N ALA A 118 3.40 -9.83 18.03
CA ALA A 118 2.21 -10.68 17.91
C ALA A 118 1.65 -10.70 16.48
N ALA A 119 1.55 -9.54 15.83
CA ALA A 119 1.06 -9.45 14.44
C ALA A 119 1.98 -10.22 13.48
N TYR A 120 3.30 -10.02 13.62
CA TYR A 120 4.31 -10.74 12.84
C TYR A 120 4.22 -12.26 13.04
N MET A 121 4.11 -12.72 14.29
CA MET A 121 4.04 -14.15 14.61
C MET A 121 2.77 -14.84 14.09
N ILE A 122 1.68 -14.10 13.91
CA ILE A 122 0.40 -14.61 13.38
C ILE A 122 0.34 -14.51 11.84
N GLY A 123 1.28 -13.79 11.22
CA GLY A 123 1.34 -13.60 9.76
C GLY A 123 0.46 -12.46 9.25
N PHE A 124 0.15 -11.47 10.09
CA PHE A 124 -0.51 -10.24 9.66
C PHE A 124 0.51 -9.18 9.27
N GLY A 125 0.16 -8.36 8.28
CA GLY A 125 0.90 -7.14 8.01
C GLY A 125 0.73 -6.11 9.12
N VAL A 126 1.70 -5.21 9.27
CA VAL A 126 1.59 -4.08 10.20
C VAL A 126 1.95 -2.77 9.52
N ARG A 127 1.30 -1.70 9.95
CA ARG A 127 1.74 -0.32 9.77
C ARG A 127 1.65 0.37 11.12
N VAL A 128 2.74 1.01 11.55
CA VAL A 128 2.76 1.84 12.75
C VAL A 128 3.34 3.19 12.37
N ALA A 129 2.68 4.27 12.75
CA ALA A 129 3.13 5.62 12.47
C ALA A 129 3.00 6.49 13.72
N ASN A 130 3.89 7.47 13.87
CA ASN A 130 3.74 8.47 14.92
C ASN A 130 2.92 9.67 14.44
N GLU A 131 2.20 10.27 15.36
CA GLU A 131 1.35 11.45 15.12
C GLU A 131 1.34 12.35 16.35
N ILE A 132 0.92 13.59 16.16
CA ILE A 132 0.50 14.49 17.24
C ILE A 132 -0.99 14.29 17.45
N ARG A 133 -1.36 13.83 18.64
CA ARG A 133 -2.75 13.63 19.03
C ARG A 133 -3.41 14.96 19.38
N SER A 134 -4.74 14.94 19.49
CA SER A 134 -5.56 16.07 19.91
C SER A 134 -5.16 16.73 21.26
N ASP A 135 -4.47 16.01 22.15
CA ASP A 135 -3.93 16.55 23.40
C ASP A 135 -2.54 17.22 23.25
N GLY A 136 -1.97 17.19 22.05
CA GLY A 136 -0.65 17.72 21.74
C GLY A 136 0.51 16.77 22.09
N GLU A 137 0.23 15.58 22.61
CA GLU A 137 1.23 14.56 22.87
C GLU A 137 1.51 13.70 21.63
N THR A 138 2.70 13.10 21.59
CA THR A 138 3.06 12.14 20.54
C THR A 138 2.37 10.81 20.80
N GLY A 139 1.56 10.37 19.84
CA GLY A 139 0.92 9.07 19.80
C GLY A 139 1.53 8.14 18.76
N TRP A 140 1.12 6.87 18.84
CA TRP A 140 1.39 5.86 17.83
C TRP A 140 0.09 5.27 17.33
N GLU A 141 -0.17 5.46 16.04
CA GLU A 141 -1.23 4.76 15.33
C GLU A 141 -0.70 3.38 14.91
N PHE A 142 -1.37 2.31 15.34
CA PHE A 142 -1.07 0.94 14.94
C PHE A 142 -2.21 0.38 14.10
N GLN A 143 -1.87 -0.13 12.93
CA GLN A 143 -2.78 -0.81 12.02
C GLN A 143 -2.30 -2.25 11.82
N MET A 144 -3.12 -3.22 12.25
CA MET A 144 -3.01 -4.62 11.87
C MET A 144 -3.67 -4.82 10.52
N ARG A 145 -2.96 -5.42 9.57
CA ARG A 145 -3.35 -5.53 8.17
C ARG A 145 -3.52 -6.99 7.78
N SER A 146 -4.47 -7.30 6.90
CA SER A 146 -4.81 -8.68 6.54
C SER A 146 -3.66 -9.45 5.89
N GLU A 147 -2.75 -8.75 5.23
CA GLU A 147 -1.61 -9.31 4.51
C GLU A 147 -0.39 -8.36 4.61
N GLU A 148 0.80 -8.90 4.35
CA GLU A 148 2.01 -8.12 4.13
C GLU A 148 2.08 -7.65 2.67
N SER A 149 2.56 -6.44 2.43
CA SER A 149 2.83 -6.02 1.04
C SER A 149 4.09 -6.69 0.54
N PHE A 150 4.04 -7.22 -0.68
CA PHE A 150 5.22 -7.77 -1.35
C PHE A 150 6.10 -6.63 -1.88
N VAL A 151 7.42 -6.77 -1.70
CA VAL A 151 8.42 -5.89 -2.31
C VAL A 151 9.51 -6.73 -2.97
N PRO A 152 9.84 -6.49 -4.25
CA PRO A 152 10.88 -7.23 -4.94
C PRO A 152 12.23 -7.20 -4.21
N ALA A 153 12.98 -8.29 -4.23
CA ALA A 153 14.29 -8.37 -3.58
C ALA A 153 15.33 -7.34 -4.10
N THR A 154 15.10 -6.83 -5.32
CA THR A 154 15.91 -5.84 -6.04
C THR A 154 15.57 -4.38 -5.70
N ALA A 155 14.48 -4.12 -4.96
CA ALA A 155 14.09 -2.77 -4.60
C ALA A 155 15.10 -2.11 -3.65
N GLU A 156 15.45 -0.84 -3.92
CA GLU A 156 16.32 -0.02 -3.08
C GLU A 156 15.74 1.40 -2.94
N PRO A 157 15.34 1.85 -1.73
CA PRO A 157 15.34 1.10 -0.48
C PRO A 157 14.30 -0.03 -0.48
N ARG A 158 14.58 -1.09 0.29
CA ARG A 158 13.63 -2.18 0.57
C ARG A 158 12.54 -1.70 1.52
N SER A 159 11.57 -0.99 0.97
CA SER A 159 10.47 -0.36 1.69
C SER A 159 9.25 -0.28 0.80
N TRP A 160 8.08 -0.02 1.39
CA TRP A 160 6.92 0.42 0.62
C TRP A 160 7.24 1.72 -0.13
N PRO A 161 6.57 1.98 -1.27
CA PRO A 161 6.71 3.26 -1.94
C PRO A 161 6.51 4.43 -0.95
N LEU A 162 7.40 5.41 -1.08
CA LEU A 162 7.43 6.56 -0.18
C LEU A 162 6.22 7.46 -0.44
N PRO A 163 5.58 8.03 0.60
CA PRO A 163 4.51 8.99 0.39
C PRO A 163 5.03 10.21 -0.40
N GLU A 164 4.18 10.74 -1.28
CA GLU A 164 4.53 11.88 -2.12
C GLU A 164 4.88 13.11 -1.27
N GLY A 165 5.96 13.80 -1.63
CA GLY A 165 6.38 15.02 -0.93
C GLY A 165 7.01 14.81 0.45
N LEU A 166 7.19 13.57 0.91
CA LEU A 166 7.91 13.27 2.16
C LEU A 166 9.37 12.85 1.88
N PRO A 167 10.37 13.70 2.15
CA PRO A 167 11.75 13.34 1.91
C PRO A 167 12.20 12.26 2.90
N LEU A 168 12.76 11.15 2.40
CA LEU A 168 13.30 10.08 3.24
C LEU A 168 14.70 10.46 3.75
N ILE A 169 14.90 10.41 5.07
CA ILE A 169 16.22 10.50 5.70
C ILE A 169 16.91 9.14 5.65
N ARG A 170 16.19 8.08 6.03
CA ARG A 170 16.71 6.72 6.15
C ARG A 170 15.60 5.68 6.14
N THR A 171 15.87 4.55 5.49
CA THR A 171 15.18 3.28 5.75
C THR A 171 16.10 2.38 6.57
N TRP A 172 15.59 1.82 7.67
CA TRP A 172 16.22 0.74 8.45
C TRP A 172 15.44 -0.54 8.21
N THR A 173 16.12 -1.70 8.18
CA THR A 173 15.49 -3.00 8.02
C THR A 173 15.98 -3.98 9.08
N SER A 174 15.17 -5.00 9.41
CA SER A 174 15.56 -6.07 10.35
C SER A 174 16.72 -6.95 9.88
N LYS A 175 17.20 -6.76 8.64
CA LYS A 175 18.48 -7.33 8.17
C LYS A 175 19.69 -6.68 8.84
N GLU A 176 19.57 -5.46 9.32
CA GLU A 176 20.64 -4.83 10.08
C GLU A 176 20.79 -5.51 11.46
N PRO A 177 22.01 -5.96 11.84
CA PRO A 177 22.21 -6.66 13.09
C PRO A 177 22.07 -5.71 14.30
N THR A 178 21.09 -5.96 15.16
CA THR A 178 20.79 -5.11 16.33
C THR A 178 20.92 -5.81 17.68
N GLY A 179 21.35 -7.08 17.71
CA GLY A 179 21.62 -7.81 18.95
C GLY A 179 20.39 -8.12 19.82
N GLY A 180 19.19 -7.76 19.38
CA GLY A 180 17.91 -7.96 20.07
C GLY A 180 16.79 -8.42 19.14
N HIS A 181 15.56 -8.49 19.65
CA HIS A 181 14.39 -8.90 18.88
C HIS A 181 14.06 -7.88 17.77
N PRO A 182 13.76 -8.30 16.52
CA PRO A 182 13.51 -7.39 15.40
C PRO A 182 12.44 -6.33 15.67
N ALA A 183 11.31 -6.70 16.28
CA ALA A 183 10.24 -5.76 16.63
C ALA A 183 10.71 -4.67 17.61
N GLY A 184 11.48 -5.06 18.63
CA GLY A 184 12.05 -4.13 19.60
C GLY A 184 13.09 -3.20 18.97
N ALA A 185 13.90 -3.72 18.04
CA ALA A 185 14.86 -2.92 17.28
C ALA A 185 14.16 -1.90 16.36
N ALA A 186 13.12 -2.33 15.64
CA ALA A 186 12.33 -1.47 14.77
C ALA A 186 11.72 -0.31 15.56
N PHE A 187 11.05 -0.62 16.68
CA PHE A 187 10.44 0.42 17.51
C PHE A 187 11.49 1.34 18.16
N ALA A 188 12.65 0.82 18.56
CA ALA A 188 13.72 1.66 19.10
C ALA A 188 14.25 2.69 18.08
N VAL A 189 14.40 2.29 16.81
CA VAL A 189 14.79 3.19 15.71
C VAL A 189 13.71 4.26 15.49
N ALA A 190 12.46 3.84 15.37
CA ALA A 190 11.32 4.72 15.15
C ALA A 190 11.16 5.73 16.31
N ARG A 191 11.20 5.26 17.55
CA ARG A 191 11.07 6.09 18.76
C ARG A 191 12.19 7.12 18.86
N LYS A 192 13.43 6.75 18.55
CA LYS A 192 14.55 7.69 18.55
C LYS A 192 14.29 8.86 17.58
N ALA A 193 13.89 8.57 16.35
CA ALA A 193 13.59 9.59 15.36
C ALA A 193 12.33 10.40 15.70
N SER A 194 11.31 9.76 16.28
CA SER A 194 10.12 10.44 16.81
C SER A 194 10.47 11.48 17.88
N LEU A 195 11.38 11.14 18.81
CA LEU A 195 11.90 12.07 19.84
C LEU A 195 12.69 13.24 19.24
N GLU A 196 13.20 13.10 18.03
CA GLU A 196 13.84 14.17 17.25
C GLU A 196 12.82 15.02 16.45
N GLY A 197 11.52 14.78 16.64
CA GLY A 197 10.43 15.48 15.96
C GLY A 197 10.21 15.04 14.52
N ARG A 198 10.61 13.82 14.17
CA ARG A 198 10.51 13.27 12.81
C ARG A 198 9.29 12.37 12.66
N TYR A 199 8.61 12.48 11.53
CA TYR A 199 7.64 11.48 11.11
C TYR A 199 8.35 10.17 10.80
N VAL A 200 7.80 9.07 11.30
CA VAL A 200 8.31 7.71 11.11
C VAL A 200 7.18 6.76 10.77
N ARG A 201 7.52 5.72 10.01
CA ARG A 201 6.62 4.61 9.69
C ARG A 201 7.35 3.28 9.88
N ILE A 202 6.83 2.44 10.77
CA ILE A 202 7.18 1.03 10.85
C ILE A 202 6.20 0.25 9.99
N HIS A 203 6.68 -0.73 9.22
CA HIS A 203 5.83 -1.67 8.51
C HIS A 203 6.51 -3.01 8.33
N THR A 204 5.71 -4.04 8.03
CA THR A 204 6.23 -5.32 7.53
C THR A 204 5.99 -5.45 6.04
N LEU A 205 6.91 -6.16 5.40
CA LEU A 205 6.78 -6.55 4.00
C LEU A 205 7.30 -7.97 3.83
N SER A 206 6.86 -8.61 2.76
CA SER A 206 7.41 -9.89 2.31
C SER A 206 8.38 -9.63 1.16
N HIS A 207 9.52 -10.33 1.17
CA HIS A 207 10.55 -10.23 0.15
C HIS A 207 10.85 -11.58 -0.48
N GLY A 208 10.82 -11.65 -1.81
CA GLY A 208 11.16 -12.85 -2.57
C GLY A 208 11.28 -12.57 -4.06
N ASP A 209 11.38 -13.65 -4.84
CA ASP A 209 11.16 -13.61 -6.28
C ASP A 209 9.68 -13.95 -6.52
N SER A 210 8.95 -13.10 -7.25
CA SER A 210 7.53 -13.33 -7.54
C SER A 210 7.29 -14.60 -8.38
N SER A 211 8.34 -15.15 -8.98
CA SER A 211 8.30 -16.42 -9.72
C SER A 211 8.54 -17.68 -8.87
N ASP A 212 8.96 -17.53 -7.61
CA ASP A 212 9.20 -18.65 -6.69
C ASP A 212 7.91 -19.05 -5.98
N ALA A 213 7.21 -20.03 -6.54
CA ALA A 213 5.92 -20.53 -6.05
C ALA A 213 5.96 -21.24 -4.67
N GLU A 214 7.14 -21.45 -4.06
CA GLU A 214 7.26 -22.21 -2.81
C GLU A 214 8.38 -21.68 -1.88
N GLY A 215 8.01 -20.76 -0.97
CA GLY A 215 8.60 -20.75 0.38
C GLY A 215 9.93 -20.03 0.62
N THR A 216 10.40 -19.17 -0.29
CA THR A 216 11.61 -18.34 -0.07
C THR A 216 11.31 -16.93 0.43
N ALA A 217 10.03 -16.54 0.49
CA ALA A 217 9.63 -15.22 0.95
C ALA A 217 10.01 -15.00 2.42
N THR A 218 10.85 -13.99 2.67
CA THR A 218 11.21 -13.58 4.04
C THR A 218 10.45 -12.31 4.41
N SER A 219 9.78 -12.35 5.56
CA SER A 219 9.16 -11.17 6.15
C SER A 219 10.19 -10.33 6.90
N GLU A 220 10.14 -9.02 6.73
CA GLU A 220 11.07 -8.08 7.36
C GLU A 220 10.33 -6.91 8.00
N PHE A 221 10.84 -6.44 9.15
CA PHE A 221 10.46 -5.13 9.68
C PHE A 221 11.25 -4.05 8.98
N VAL A 222 10.56 -2.99 8.59
CA VAL A 222 11.13 -1.82 7.94
C VAL A 222 10.70 -0.57 8.70
N VAL A 223 11.64 0.36 8.88
CA VAL A 223 11.39 1.65 9.51
C VAL A 223 11.86 2.75 8.57
N ASP A 224 10.92 3.53 8.04
CA ASP A 224 11.21 4.74 7.30
C ASP A 224 11.21 5.94 8.26
N VAL A 225 12.23 6.78 8.13
CA VAL A 225 12.37 8.04 8.85
C VAL A 225 12.34 9.17 7.84
N PHE A 226 11.39 10.09 7.98
CA PHE A 226 11.17 11.19 7.04
C PHE A 226 11.70 12.52 7.59
N ASP A 227 12.15 13.39 6.70
CA ASP A 227 12.49 14.79 6.97
C ASP A 227 11.22 15.64 6.98
N ALA A 228 10.28 15.26 7.85
CA ALA A 228 8.99 15.89 7.99
C ALA A 228 8.58 15.92 9.48
N PRO A 229 7.81 16.93 9.91
CA PRO A 229 7.22 16.94 11.24
C PRO A 229 6.18 15.81 11.38
N LEU A 230 5.82 15.48 12.62
CA LEU A 230 4.75 14.53 12.90
C LEU A 230 3.42 15.09 12.35
N PRO A 231 2.60 14.26 11.67
CA PRO A 231 1.26 14.66 11.25
C PRO A 231 0.38 14.91 12.47
N ASN A 232 -0.60 15.81 12.35
CA ASN A 232 -1.64 16.01 13.37
C ASN A 232 -2.83 15.12 13.06
N GLU A 233 -3.49 14.58 14.08
CA GLU A 233 -4.72 13.76 13.98
C GLU A 233 -5.84 14.44 13.16
N GLU A 234 -5.85 15.78 13.05
CA GLU A 234 -6.85 16.56 12.30
C GLU A 234 -6.51 16.80 10.81
N ALA A 235 -5.39 16.26 10.31
CA ALA A 235 -4.89 16.54 8.95
C ALA A 235 -5.25 15.47 7.89
N GLU A 236 -5.99 14.42 8.25
CA GLU A 236 -6.50 13.39 7.32
C GLU A 236 -7.95 13.62 6.88
#